data_AF-A0A7Y0EFB5-F1
#
_entry.id   AF-A0A7Y0EFB5-F1
#
_cell.length_a   1.000
_cell.length_b   1.000
_cell.length_c   1.000
_cell.angle_alpha   90.00
_cell.angle_beta   90.00
_cell.angle_gamma   90.00
#
_symmetry.space_group_name_H-M   'P 1'
#
loop_
_entity.id
_entity.type
_entity.pdbx_description
1 polymer ?
#
loop_
_entity_poly.entity_id
_entity_poly.type
_entity_poly.pdbx_seq_one_letter_code
_entity_poly.pdbx_strand_id
1 'polypeptide(L)'
;MNMNEKIKNRREELGFTLQEVGDYLGVSKATVQRYESGEIKNLKLESIEKLATILKVSPSYLMGWEESVKEQSNQIDTIAAHLEGKNITPQKMKLLEKYIDALFDDED
;
A
#
# COMPACT_ATOMS: atom_id res chain seq x y z
N MET A 1 -0.04 3.43 7.30
CA MET A 1 1.19 4.22 7.49
C MET A 1 0.93 5.63 7.02
N ASN A 2 1.02 6.60 7.92
CA ASN A 2 0.75 8.00 7.64
C ASN A 2 1.97 8.68 7.01
N MET A 3 1.78 9.84 6.38
CA MET A 3 2.85 10.59 5.70
C MET A 3 4.04 10.86 6.62
N ASN A 4 3.80 11.25 7.87
CA ASN A 4 4.84 11.56 8.85
C ASN A 4 5.72 10.33 9.17
N GLU A 5 5.11 9.15 9.28
CA GLU A 5 5.83 7.88 9.47
C GLU A 5 6.66 7.55 8.24
N LYS A 6 6.13 7.77 7.02
CA LYS A 6 6.84 7.48 5.76
C LYS A 6 8.10 8.33 5.63
N ILE A 7 8.01 9.61 6.00
CA ILE A 7 9.14 10.55 6.02
C ILE A 7 10.22 10.01 6.96
N LYS A 8 9.85 9.69 8.20
CA LYS A 8 10.78 9.19 9.22
C LYS A 8 11.48 7.92 8.77
N ASN A 9 10.71 6.93 8.32
CA ASN A 9 11.25 5.64 7.93
C ASN A 9 12.22 5.76 6.75
N ARG A 10 11.85 6.52 5.70
CA ARG A 10 12.75 6.73 4.56
C ARG A 10 14.01 7.51 4.94
N ARG A 11 13.91 8.48 5.85
CA ARG A 11 15.08 9.20 6.37
C ARG A 11 16.05 8.22 7.06
N GLU A 12 15.52 7.36 7.93
CA GLU A 12 16.32 6.39 8.69
C GLU A 12 16.93 5.31 7.78
N GLU A 13 16.17 4.79 6.81
CA GLU A 13 16.66 3.84 5.81
C GLU A 13 17.82 4.39 4.97
N LEU A 14 17.81 5.70 4.70
CA LEU A 14 18.87 6.39 3.97
C LEU A 14 20.02 6.85 4.87
N GLY A 15 19.91 6.67 6.19
CA GLY A 15 20.93 7.08 7.15
C GLY A 15 21.03 8.59 7.37
N PHE A 16 20.02 9.37 6.97
CA PHE A 16 20.02 10.81 7.14
C PHE A 16 19.64 11.22 8.57
N THR A 17 20.33 12.24 9.08
CA THR A 17 19.97 12.93 10.30
C THR A 17 18.85 13.95 10.04
N LEU A 18 18.13 14.33 11.08
CA LEU A 18 17.14 15.41 11.01
C LEU A 18 17.76 16.75 10.57
N GLN A 19 19.04 16.98 10.90
CA GLN A 19 19.75 18.20 10.55
C GLN A 19 20.02 18.26 9.05
N GLU A 20 20.54 17.18 8.46
CA GLU A 20 20.81 17.11 7.01
C GLU A 20 19.55 17.30 6.17
N VAL A 21 18.43 16.71 6.60
CA VAL A 21 17.12 16.93 5.95
C VAL A 21 16.70 18.39 6.10
N GLY A 22 16.88 19.00 7.27
CA GLY A 22 16.56 20.40 7.53
C GLY A 22 17.37 21.34 6.65
N ASP A 23 18.68 21.12 6.57
CA ASP A 23 19.62 21.91 5.78
C ASP A 23 19.25 21.86 4.28
N TYR A 24 18.87 20.69 3.76
CA TYR A 24 18.41 20.56 2.37
C TYR A 24 17.07 21.26 2.13
N LEU A 25 16.13 21.18 3.08
CA LEU A 25 14.82 21.82 2.97
C LEU A 25 14.88 23.34 3.18
N GLY A 26 15.95 23.86 3.81
CA GLY A 26 16.03 25.24 4.28
C GLY A 26 15.17 25.49 5.52
N VAL A 27 14.98 24.49 6.38
CA VAL A 27 14.19 24.57 7.61
C VAL A 27 14.98 24.08 8.83
N SER A 28 14.53 24.43 10.03
CA SER A 28 15.21 23.98 11.25
C SER A 28 15.04 22.47 11.48
N LYS A 29 16.00 21.84 12.19
CA LYS A 29 15.88 20.46 12.68
C LYS A 29 14.58 20.21 13.43
N ALA A 30 14.14 21.16 14.26
CA ALA A 30 12.89 21.07 15.00
C ALA A 30 11.68 21.03 14.06
N THR A 31 11.71 21.75 12.94
CA THR A 31 10.67 21.72 11.91
C THR A 31 10.57 20.34 11.27
N VAL A 32 11.71 19.71 10.93
CA VAL A 32 11.73 18.34 10.38
C VAL A 32 11.17 17.35 11.40
N GLN A 33 11.55 17.47 12.68
CA GLN A 33 11.00 16.63 13.74
C GLN A 33 9.47 16.76 13.84
N ARG A 34 8.93 17.98 13.69
CA ARG A 34 7.48 18.23 13.68
C ARG A 34 6.76 17.65 12.45
N TYR A 35 7.46 17.54 11.32
CA TYR A 35 6.96 16.80 10.15
C TYR A 35 6.86 15.30 10.45
N GLU A 36 7.88 14.72 11.09
CA GLU A 36 7.92 13.27 11.40
C GLU A 36 7.01 12.87 12.57
N SER A 37 6.76 13.77 13.52
CA SER A 37 5.81 13.54 14.62
C SER A 37 4.35 13.72 14.20
N GLY A 38 4.09 14.34 13.04
CA GLY A 38 2.74 14.67 12.59
C GLY A 38 2.10 15.87 13.29
N GLU A 39 2.89 16.65 14.05
CA GLU A 39 2.40 17.90 14.66
C GLU A 39 2.00 18.92 13.58
N ILE A 40 2.75 18.96 12.47
CA ILE A 40 2.38 19.71 11.28
C ILE A 40 1.67 18.76 10.31
N LYS A 41 0.34 18.83 10.27
CA LYS A 41 -0.48 17.99 9.38
C LYS A 41 -0.49 18.45 7.93
N ASN A 42 -0.39 19.76 7.70
CA ASN A 42 -0.43 20.36 6.36
C ASN A 42 0.93 20.92 5.98
N LEU A 43 1.71 20.15 5.24
CA LEU A 43 2.95 20.61 4.63
C LEU A 43 2.63 21.38 3.35
N LYS A 44 3.43 22.41 3.06
CA LYS A 44 3.35 23.13 1.78
C LYS A 44 3.78 22.20 0.65
N LEU A 45 3.18 22.34 -0.53
CA LEU A 45 3.52 21.53 -1.72
C LEU A 45 5.03 21.53 -2.00
N GLU A 46 5.66 22.70 -1.94
CA GLU A 46 7.12 22.86 -2.11
C GLU A 46 7.93 21.99 -1.12
N SER A 47 7.50 21.92 0.15
CA SER A 47 8.17 21.08 1.15
C SER A 47 8.02 19.59 0.83
N ILE A 48 6.86 19.19 0.30
CA ILE A 48 6.58 17.80 -0.09
C ILE A 48 7.46 17.39 -1.27
N GLU A 49 7.62 18.26 -2.27
CA GLU A 49 8.51 18.03 -3.41
C GLU A 49 9.98 17.91 -2.99
N LYS A 50 10.45 18.79 -2.10
CA LYS A 50 11.81 18.72 -1.55
C LYS A 50 12.04 17.46 -0.72
N LEU A 51 11.07 17.07 0.11
CA LEU A 51 11.12 15.82 0.87
C LEU A 51 11.19 14.60 -0.04
N ALA A 52 10.32 14.54 -1.04
CA ALA A 52 10.31 13.47 -2.03
C ALA A 52 11.70 13.32 -2.71
N THR A 53 12.29 14.45 -3.08
CA THR A 53 13.61 14.50 -3.72
C THR A 53 14.72 13.94 -2.82
N ILE A 54 14.88 14.44 -1.58
CA ILE A 54 15.94 13.97 -0.68
C ILE A 54 15.72 12.52 -0.24
N LEU A 55 14.46 12.12 -0.01
CA LEU A 55 14.09 10.77 0.41
C LEU A 55 14.05 9.75 -0.73
N LYS A 56 14.35 10.19 -1.97
CA LYS A 56 14.36 9.35 -3.17
C LYS A 56 13.06 8.56 -3.35
N VAL A 57 11.94 9.25 -3.16
CA VAL A 57 10.58 8.71 -3.37
C VAL A 57 9.76 9.71 -4.18
N SER A 58 8.59 9.31 -4.64
CA SER A 58 7.64 10.22 -5.27
C SER A 58 6.86 11.04 -4.22
N PRO A 59 6.36 12.24 -4.58
CA PRO A 59 5.39 12.95 -3.74
C PRO A 59 4.13 12.15 -3.47
N SER A 60 3.66 11.37 -4.47
CA SER A 60 2.51 10.46 -4.37
C SER A 60 2.71 9.37 -3.33
N TYR A 61 3.92 8.82 -3.19
CA TYR A 61 4.27 7.87 -2.14
C TYR A 61 4.09 8.47 -0.75
N LEU A 62 4.64 9.68 -0.52
CA LEU A 62 4.52 10.38 0.78
C LEU A 62 3.06 10.68 1.12
N MET A 63 2.30 11.18 0.14
CA MET A 63 0.87 11.46 0.28
C MET A 63 0.01 10.20 0.42
N GLY A 64 0.52 9.03 0.02
CA GLY A 64 -0.25 7.79 0.00
C GLY A 64 -1.23 7.68 -1.16
N TRP A 65 -1.00 8.43 -2.24
CA TRP A 65 -1.75 8.30 -3.50
C TRP A 65 -1.20 7.19 -4.39
N GLU A 66 0.03 6.77 -4.14
CA GLU A 66 0.41 5.40 -4.46
C GLU A 66 -0.32 4.51 -3.46
N GLU A 67 -1.58 4.23 -3.77
CA GLU A 67 -2.12 2.93 -3.44
C GLU A 67 -1.10 1.96 -4.02
N SER A 68 -0.29 1.39 -3.13
CA SER A 68 0.15 0.03 -3.35
C SER A 68 -1.07 -0.67 -3.90
N VAL A 69 -0.95 -1.20 -5.11
CA VAL A 69 -1.55 -2.49 -5.40
C VAL A 69 -1.00 -3.39 -4.29
N LYS A 70 -1.57 -3.27 -3.08
CA LYS A 70 -1.79 -4.43 -2.26
C LYS A 70 -2.63 -5.21 -3.24
N GLU A 71 -1.98 -6.16 -3.86
CA GLU A 71 -2.62 -7.42 -4.13
C GLU A 71 -3.44 -7.70 -2.86
N GLN A 72 -4.69 -7.23 -2.86
CA GLN A 72 -5.76 -8.09 -2.42
C GLN A 72 -5.64 -9.27 -3.36
N SER A 73 -4.68 -10.15 -3.06
CA SER A 73 -4.79 -11.54 -3.38
C SER A 73 -5.96 -12.06 -2.54
N ASN A 74 -7.18 -11.56 -2.81
CA ASN A 74 -8.23 -12.48 -3.14
C ASN A 74 -7.76 -13.15 -4.43
N GLN A 75 -6.78 -14.06 -4.30
CA GLN A 75 -6.62 -15.13 -5.26
C GLN A 75 -7.93 -15.89 -5.17
N ILE A 76 -8.94 -15.42 -5.91
CA ILE A 76 -9.98 -16.31 -6.37
C ILE A 76 -9.24 -17.22 -7.33
N ASP A 77 -8.66 -18.29 -6.79
CA ASP A 77 -8.19 -19.41 -7.60
C ASP A 77 -9.42 -19.91 -8.34
N THR A 78 -9.64 -19.41 -9.55
CA THR A 78 -10.79 -19.77 -10.36
C THR A 78 -10.52 -21.16 -10.92
N ILE A 79 -10.81 -22.18 -10.11
CA ILE A 79 -10.61 -23.60 -10.45
C ILE A 79 -11.51 -23.99 -11.64
N ALA A 80 -12.71 -23.40 -11.73
CA ALA A 80 -13.73 -23.80 -12.70
C ALA A 80 -13.36 -23.50 -14.17
N ALA A 81 -12.66 -22.40 -14.46
CA ALA A 81 -12.31 -22.02 -15.84
C ALA A 81 -11.23 -22.93 -16.47
N HIS A 82 -10.47 -23.69 -15.67
CA HIS A 82 -9.38 -24.56 -16.13
C HIS A 82 -9.78 -26.06 -16.26
N LEU A 83 -11.08 -26.35 -16.27
CA LEU A 83 -11.58 -27.71 -16.43
C LEU A 83 -11.58 -28.19 -17.90
N GLU A 84 -11.25 -27.32 -18.86
CA GLU A 84 -10.99 -27.65 -20.26
C GLU A 84 -9.78 -28.59 -20.37
N GLY A 85 -10.02 -29.89 -20.25
CA GLY A 85 -9.00 -30.93 -20.32
C GLY A 85 -9.22 -32.10 -19.37
N LYS A 86 -10.12 -31.97 -18.38
CA LYS A 86 -10.57 -33.11 -17.56
C LYS A 86 -11.87 -33.66 -18.14
N ASN A 87 -11.98 -34.99 -18.28
CA ASN A 87 -13.21 -35.67 -18.69
C ASN A 87 -14.28 -35.53 -17.58
N ILE A 88 -14.99 -34.41 -17.59
CA ILE A 88 -16.11 -34.14 -16.70
C ILE A 88 -17.37 -34.61 -17.39
N THR A 89 -17.98 -35.65 -16.83
CA THR A 89 -19.28 -36.12 -17.28
C THR A 89 -20.37 -35.22 -16.72
N PRO A 90 -21.55 -35.16 -17.37
CA PRO A 90 -22.70 -34.40 -16.86
C PRO A 90 -23.06 -34.73 -15.39
N GLN A 91 -22.87 -35.98 -14.97
CA GLN A 91 -23.08 -36.40 -13.58
C GLN A 91 -22.09 -35.78 -12.60
N LYS A 92 -20.81 -35.65 -12.99
CA LYS A 92 -19.79 -35.02 -12.15
C LYS A 92 -20.00 -33.52 -12.03
N MET A 93 -20.45 -32.88 -13.12
CA MET A 93 -20.82 -31.46 -13.11
C MET A 93 -21.97 -31.19 -12.14
N LYS A 94 -23.05 -31.98 -12.25
CA LYS A 94 -24.21 -31.89 -11.36
C LYS A 94 -23.86 -32.11 -9.89
N LEU A 95 -22.90 -33.00 -9.63
CA LEU A 95 -22.42 -33.23 -8.26
C LEU A 95 -21.66 -32.00 -7.73
N LEU A 96 -20.80 -31.39 -8.55
CA LEU A 96 -20.08 -30.16 -8.22
C LEU A 96 -21.03 -29.01 -7.91
N GLU A 97 -22.06 -28.79 -8.72
CA GLU A 97 -23.11 -27.79 -8.49
C GLU A 97 -23.74 -27.98 -7.11
N LYS A 98 -24.18 -29.20 -6.78
CA LYS A 98 -24.78 -29.51 -5.48
C LYS A 98 -23.85 -29.20 -4.29
N TYR A 99 -22.55 -29.46 -4.43
CA TYR A 99 -21.57 -29.17 -3.37
C TYR A 99 -21.31 -27.67 -3.23
N ILE A 100 -21.26 -26.93 -4.33
CA ILE A 100 -21.13 -25.47 -4.32
C ILE A 100 -22.34 -24.87 -3.62
N ASP A 101 -23.55 -25.25 -4.04
CA ASP A 101 -24.79 -24.78 -3.42
C ASP A 101 -24.76 -25.05 -1.91
N ALA A 102 -24.50 -26.28 -1.47
CA ALA A 102 -24.46 -26.61 -0.04
C ALA A 102 -23.38 -25.89 0.79
N LEU A 103 -22.31 -25.37 0.15
CA LEU A 103 -21.24 -24.63 0.83
C LEU A 103 -21.53 -23.12 0.93
N PHE A 104 -22.33 -22.59 0.01
CA PHE A 104 -22.69 -21.18 -0.08
C PHE A 104 -24.18 -20.92 0.20
N ASP A 105 -24.91 -21.95 0.64
CA ASP A 105 -26.23 -21.85 1.28
C ASP A 105 -26.05 -21.29 2.70
N ASP A 106 -25.45 -20.10 2.80
CA ASP A 106 -25.68 -19.23 3.93
C ASP A 106 -27.13 -18.73 3.78
N GLU A 107 -28.10 -19.49 4.30
CA GLU A 107 -29.33 -18.84 4.77
C GLU A 107 -28.92 -17.82 5.83
N ASP A 108 -29.37 -16.57 5.68
CA ASP A 108 -29.18 -15.47 6.64
C ASP A 108 -29.37 -15.88 8.12
#